data_AF-A0A497G5S7-F1
#
_entry.id   AF-A0A497G5S7-F1
#
_cell.length_a   1.000
_cell.length_b   1.000
_cell.length_c   1.000
_cell.angle_alpha   90.00
_cell.angle_beta   90.00
_cell.angle_gamma   90.00
#
_symmetry.space_group_name_H-M   'P 1'
#
loop_
_entity.id
_entity.type
_entity.pdbx_description
1 polymer ?
#
loop_
_entity_poly.entity_id
_entity_poly.type
_entity_poly.pdbx_seq_one_letter_code
_entity_poly.pdbx_strand_id
1 'polypeptide(L)'
;MGRRFLYATLLLVASLVAVVHYLLYYPRYARVEPGMGDLGEAFTRLYEADGEFRKTVEELRSMVLDPEKPYDRGRALELFNTLLRKLHLPPIPPHLFNYEKSVREKAALVPEGILCRVPRELNLTVVQPLLDVEEGNALEAVYLCSFEHGGGEVVEVTLIFSDEDRPPANSADDLWYDVWRLVAWGRVEDVETFYAVPSDSRVLVRYSGLVLVMGGTLGLREVAPIGSGARAYGESAHLEVVEVAESMDITVYVNTWNHALSLRDCNPGVEKALFTLDEVRVAVGSRMDAENQYSDLAYVSEIVLLPPG
;
A
#
# COMPACT_ATOMS: atom_id res chain seq x y z
N MET A 1 -5.11 8.73 56.72
CA MET A 1 -5.51 8.80 55.29
C MET A 1 -6.45 7.63 55.01
N GLY A 2 -7.74 7.91 54.81
CA GLY A 2 -8.79 6.89 54.88
C GLY A 2 -9.04 6.17 53.55
N ARG A 3 -9.57 4.94 53.64
CA ARG A 3 -10.03 4.10 52.51
C ARG A 3 -10.76 4.87 51.41
N ARG A 4 -11.58 5.86 51.75
CA ARG A 4 -12.32 6.72 50.79
C ARG A 4 -11.41 7.54 49.88
N PHE A 5 -10.29 8.05 50.39
CA PHE A 5 -9.31 8.78 49.59
C PHE A 5 -8.60 7.84 48.60
N LEU A 6 -8.25 6.63 49.04
CA LEU A 6 -7.68 5.61 48.17
C LEU A 6 -8.64 5.20 47.04
N TYR A 7 -9.93 4.99 47.34
CA TYR A 7 -10.93 4.69 46.32
C TYR A 7 -11.14 5.84 45.33
N ALA A 8 -11.16 7.09 45.80
CA ALA A 8 -11.27 8.25 44.92
C ALA A 8 -10.06 8.39 43.98
N THR A 9 -8.84 8.17 44.49
CA THR A 9 -7.62 8.18 43.66
C THR A 9 -7.63 7.05 42.64
N LEU A 10 -8.04 5.84 43.03
CA LEU A 10 -8.13 4.69 42.11
C LEU A 10 -9.18 4.92 41.00
N LEU A 11 -10.34 5.49 41.33
CA LEU A 11 -11.36 5.85 40.35
C LEU A 11 -10.89 6.93 39.39
N LEU A 12 -10.16 7.93 39.89
CA LEU A 12 -9.58 8.98 39.05
C LEU A 12 -8.53 8.40 38.09
N VAL A 13 -7.62 7.56 38.58
CA VAL A 13 -6.61 6.88 37.75
C VAL A 13 -7.28 5.98 36.71
N ALA A 14 -8.27 5.17 37.10
CA ALA A 14 -9.01 4.33 36.18
C ALA A 14 -9.76 5.14 35.11
N SER A 15 -10.34 6.28 35.48
CA SER A 15 -11.02 7.18 34.54
C SER A 15 -10.03 7.84 33.58
N LEU A 16 -8.86 8.29 34.07
CA LEU A 16 -7.79 8.82 33.23
C LEU A 16 -7.25 7.77 32.26
N VAL A 17 -7.01 6.54 32.73
CA VAL A 17 -6.59 5.43 31.87
C VAL A 17 -7.67 5.11 30.83
N ALA A 18 -8.95 5.07 31.22
CA ALA A 18 -10.05 4.85 30.29
C ALA A 18 -10.17 5.97 29.26
N VAL A 19 -9.96 7.24 29.64
CA VAL A 19 -9.96 8.38 28.71
C VAL A 19 -8.76 8.31 27.76
N VAL A 20 -7.55 8.02 28.27
CA VAL A 20 -6.36 7.85 27.42
C VAL A 20 -6.54 6.68 26.46
N HIS A 21 -7.06 5.55 26.95
CA HIS A 21 -7.34 4.38 26.13
C HIS A 21 -8.43 4.71 25.09
N TYR A 22 -9.50 5.39 25.49
CA TYR A 22 -10.53 5.84 24.56
C TYR A 22 -9.92 6.76 23.49
N LEU A 23 -9.13 7.78 23.86
CA LEU A 23 -8.55 8.71 22.88
C LEU A 23 -7.56 8.04 21.91
N LEU A 24 -6.82 7.03 22.37
CA LEU A 24 -5.85 6.30 21.53
C LEU A 24 -6.50 5.27 20.60
N TYR A 25 -7.58 4.62 21.06
CA TYR A 25 -8.18 3.49 20.36
C TYR A 25 -9.52 3.83 19.70
N TYR A 26 -10.19 4.93 20.08
CA TYR A 26 -11.44 5.37 19.47
C TYR A 26 -11.35 5.48 17.94
N PRO A 27 -10.30 6.07 17.34
CA PRO A 27 -10.23 6.18 15.88
C PRO A 27 -10.29 4.82 15.16
N ARG A 28 -9.75 3.76 15.78
CA ARG A 28 -9.78 2.39 15.22
C ARG A 28 -11.14 1.73 15.30
N TYR A 29 -12.03 2.20 16.17
CA TYR A 29 -13.34 1.55 16.40
C TYR A 29 -14.51 2.46 16.04
N ALA A 30 -14.26 3.74 15.80
CA ALA A 30 -15.24 4.70 15.33
C ALA A 30 -15.52 4.43 13.86
N ARG A 31 -16.60 3.71 13.59
CA ARG A 31 -17.12 3.59 12.23
C ARG A 31 -17.58 4.96 11.77
N VAL A 32 -17.04 5.40 10.65
CA VAL A 32 -17.45 6.63 9.99
C VAL A 32 -18.16 6.21 8.72
N GLU A 33 -19.43 6.57 8.58
CA GLU A 33 -20.10 6.45 7.28
C GLU A 33 -19.70 7.65 6.43
N PRO A 34 -18.96 7.47 5.31
CA PRO A 34 -18.60 8.57 4.45
C PRO A 34 -19.88 9.22 3.91
N GLY A 35 -20.10 10.50 4.20
CA GLY A 35 -21.30 11.22 3.76
C GLY A 35 -21.40 11.43 2.24
N MET A 36 -20.47 10.90 1.44
CA MET A 36 -20.29 11.22 0.01
C MET A 36 -20.20 10.00 -0.92
N GLY A 37 -20.49 8.78 -0.46
CA GLY A 37 -20.32 7.56 -1.25
C GLY A 37 -18.87 7.09 -1.26
N ASP A 38 -18.40 6.58 -2.41
CA ASP A 38 -17.00 6.17 -2.60
C ASP A 38 -16.01 7.32 -2.34
N LEU A 39 -14.99 7.07 -1.52
CA LEU A 39 -14.04 8.08 -1.06
C LEU A 39 -13.15 8.58 -2.21
N GLY A 40 -12.69 7.68 -3.08
CA GLY A 40 -11.88 8.02 -4.26
C GLY A 40 -12.64 8.90 -5.24
N GLU A 41 -13.90 8.56 -5.53
CA GLU A 41 -14.78 9.39 -6.36
C GLU A 41 -15.03 10.77 -5.72
N ALA A 42 -15.27 10.82 -4.40
CA ALA A 42 -15.49 12.08 -3.71
C ALA A 42 -14.25 12.98 -3.73
N PHE A 43 -13.06 12.39 -3.53
CA PHE A 43 -11.78 13.09 -3.64
C PHE A 43 -11.57 13.64 -5.04
N THR A 44 -11.78 12.82 -6.08
CA THR A 44 -11.63 13.22 -7.48
C THR A 44 -12.57 14.37 -7.84
N ARG A 45 -13.86 14.26 -7.48
CA ARG A 45 -14.85 15.33 -7.71
C ARG A 45 -14.43 16.65 -7.06
N LEU A 46 -13.94 16.61 -5.81
CA LEU A 46 -13.46 17.80 -5.12
C LEU A 46 -12.18 18.35 -5.74
N TYR A 47 -11.25 17.51 -6.14
CA TYR A 47 -10.01 17.92 -6.80
C TYR A 47 -10.28 18.65 -8.13
N GLU A 48 -11.27 18.19 -8.89
CA GLU A 48 -11.68 18.82 -10.15
C GLU A 48 -12.47 20.12 -9.95
N ALA A 49 -13.40 20.14 -8.97
CA ALA A 49 -14.38 21.22 -8.83
C ALA A 49 -14.00 22.31 -7.81
N ASP A 50 -13.24 21.98 -6.75
CA ASP A 50 -12.86 22.90 -5.67
C ASP A 50 -11.39 23.32 -5.80
N GLY A 51 -11.19 24.58 -6.25
CA GLY A 51 -9.85 25.14 -6.42
C GLY A 51 -9.04 25.28 -5.14
N GLU A 52 -9.68 25.43 -3.98
CA GLU A 52 -9.00 25.43 -2.68
C GLU A 52 -8.57 24.01 -2.31
N PHE A 53 -9.46 23.02 -2.47
CA PHE A 53 -9.15 21.61 -2.23
C PHE A 53 -7.95 21.16 -3.06
N ARG A 54 -8.00 21.40 -4.38
CA ARG A 54 -6.89 21.10 -5.29
C ARG A 54 -5.59 21.78 -4.86
N LYS A 55 -5.62 23.08 -4.50
CA LYS A 55 -4.42 23.78 -4.04
C LYS A 55 -3.86 23.15 -2.75
N THR A 56 -4.72 22.73 -1.82
CA THR A 56 -4.30 22.02 -0.61
C THR A 56 -3.66 20.68 -0.94
N VAL A 57 -4.22 19.90 -1.86
CA VAL A 57 -3.64 18.63 -2.34
C VAL A 57 -2.27 18.88 -2.98
N GLU A 58 -2.16 19.84 -3.89
CA GLU A 58 -0.89 20.15 -4.58
C GLU A 58 0.20 20.66 -3.63
N GLU A 59 -0.16 21.49 -2.65
CA GLU A 59 0.80 21.95 -1.64
C GLU A 59 1.31 20.78 -0.79
N LEU A 60 0.40 19.88 -0.38
CA LEU A 60 0.78 18.69 0.38
C LEU A 60 1.63 17.73 -0.46
N ARG A 61 1.22 17.43 -1.70
CA ARG A 61 2.00 16.65 -2.68
C ARG A 61 3.38 17.24 -2.90
N SER A 62 3.51 18.57 -3.00
CA SER A 62 4.83 19.19 -3.17
C SER A 62 5.78 18.89 -2.00
N MET A 63 5.31 18.84 -0.75
CA MET A 63 6.17 18.51 0.40
C MET A 63 6.52 17.01 0.46
N VAL A 64 5.62 16.15 -0.03
CA VAL A 64 5.72 14.69 0.06
C VAL A 64 6.48 14.10 -1.14
N LEU A 65 6.32 14.68 -2.33
CA LEU A 65 6.66 14.11 -3.64
C LEU A 65 7.70 14.90 -4.45
N ASP A 66 8.14 16.06 -3.95
CA ASP A 66 9.28 16.78 -4.52
C ASP A 66 10.50 16.61 -3.61
N PRO A 67 11.58 15.93 -4.05
CA PRO A 67 12.77 15.73 -3.23
C PRO A 67 13.42 17.05 -2.80
N GLU A 68 13.25 18.14 -3.56
CA GLU A 68 13.86 19.45 -3.30
C GLU A 68 13.05 20.31 -2.30
N LYS A 69 11.81 19.93 -1.97
CA LYS A 69 10.96 20.65 -1.00
C LYS A 69 11.10 20.09 0.41
N PRO A 70 11.33 20.90 1.45
CA PRO A 70 11.37 20.37 2.82
C PRO A 70 9.99 19.84 3.25
N TYR A 71 9.97 18.80 4.06
CA TYR A 71 8.75 18.28 4.67
C TYR A 71 8.52 18.91 6.04
N ASP A 72 7.54 19.81 6.14
CA ASP A 72 7.07 20.36 7.40
C ASP A 72 5.87 19.56 7.90
N ARG A 73 6.07 18.71 8.91
CA ARG A 73 5.03 17.86 9.48
C ARG A 73 3.87 18.66 10.07
N GLY A 74 4.13 19.84 10.64
CA GLY A 74 3.08 20.70 11.19
C GLY A 74 2.19 21.26 10.08
N ARG A 75 2.81 21.79 9.02
CA ARG A 75 2.09 22.26 7.84
C ARG A 75 1.35 21.13 7.12
N ALA A 76 1.97 19.96 6.99
CA ALA A 76 1.35 18.78 6.39
C ALA A 76 0.09 18.36 7.15
N LEU A 77 0.14 18.34 8.49
CA LEU A 77 -1.02 18.06 9.33
C LEU A 77 -2.15 19.08 9.13
N GLU A 78 -1.84 20.37 9.04
CA GLU A 78 -2.83 21.43 8.80
C GLU A 78 -3.53 21.27 7.45
N LEU A 79 -2.75 21.03 6.38
CA LEU A 79 -3.26 20.80 5.04
C LEU A 79 -4.12 19.55 5.01
N PHE A 80 -3.62 18.45 5.57
CA PHE A 80 -4.32 17.17 5.61
C PHE A 80 -5.66 17.27 6.35
N ASN A 81 -5.69 17.91 7.53
CA ASN A 81 -6.95 18.16 8.25
C ASN A 81 -7.90 19.12 7.51
N THR A 82 -7.40 19.93 6.59
CA THR A 82 -8.24 20.74 5.71
C THR A 82 -8.89 19.88 4.62
N LEU A 83 -8.17 18.92 4.05
CA LEU A 83 -8.72 17.92 3.13
C LEU A 83 -9.80 17.08 3.83
N LEU A 84 -9.51 16.52 5.00
CA LEU A 84 -10.46 15.69 5.77
C LEU A 84 -11.78 16.43 6.03
N ARG A 85 -11.73 17.71 6.42
CA ARG A 85 -12.94 18.50 6.64
C ARG A 85 -13.77 18.71 5.38
N LYS A 86 -13.13 18.97 4.23
CA LYS A 86 -13.82 19.08 2.94
C LYS A 86 -14.40 17.73 2.48
N LEU A 87 -13.78 16.63 2.90
CA LEU A 87 -14.27 15.26 2.71
C LEU A 87 -15.32 14.83 3.75
N HIS A 88 -15.75 15.71 4.66
CA HIS A 88 -16.66 15.40 5.77
C HIS A 88 -16.15 14.30 6.72
N LEU A 89 -14.83 14.17 6.84
CA LEU A 89 -14.15 13.23 7.74
C LEU A 89 -13.69 13.93 9.03
N PRO A 90 -13.59 13.19 10.15
CA PRO A 90 -13.04 13.73 11.40
C PRO A 90 -11.56 14.09 11.21
N PRO A 91 -11.05 15.14 11.88
CA PRO A 91 -9.63 15.49 11.80
C PRO A 91 -8.76 14.45 12.52
N ILE A 92 -7.57 14.22 11.99
CA ILE A 92 -6.55 13.39 12.63
C ILE A 92 -5.81 14.19 13.73
N PRO A 93 -5.67 13.63 14.94
CA PRO A 93 -4.85 14.22 16.01
C PRO A 93 -3.35 14.25 15.66
N PRO A 94 -2.57 15.25 16.14
CA PRO A 94 -1.14 15.34 15.85
C PRO A 94 -0.31 14.10 16.21
N HIS A 95 -0.70 13.37 17.26
CA HIS A 95 0.02 12.19 17.72
C HIS A 95 -0.23 10.94 16.86
N LEU A 96 -1.27 10.94 16.03
CA LEU A 96 -1.59 9.86 15.09
C LEU A 96 -1.12 10.17 13.66
N PHE A 97 -0.86 11.45 13.34
CA PHE A 97 -0.33 11.84 12.03
C PHE A 97 1.15 11.47 11.88
N ASN A 98 1.43 10.23 11.54
CA ASN A 98 2.77 9.65 11.40
C ASN A 98 3.26 9.58 9.94
N TYR A 99 2.57 10.25 9.01
CA TYR A 99 2.98 10.27 7.62
C TYR A 99 4.24 11.09 7.38
N GLU A 100 5.06 10.62 6.43
CA GLU A 100 6.37 11.19 6.11
C GLU A 100 6.51 11.49 4.62
N LYS A 101 7.66 12.08 4.27
CA LYS A 101 8.06 12.32 2.89
C LYS A 101 8.34 11.00 2.16
N SER A 102 7.69 10.79 1.02
CA SER A 102 7.77 9.56 0.23
C SER A 102 8.97 9.51 -0.71
N VAL A 103 9.49 10.66 -1.16
CA VAL A 103 10.67 10.71 -2.05
C VAL A 103 11.75 11.59 -1.46
N ARG A 104 12.89 11.02 -1.07
CA ARG A 104 13.98 11.77 -0.42
C ARG A 104 15.08 12.20 -1.38
N GLU A 105 15.22 11.46 -2.47
CA GLU A 105 16.28 11.65 -3.44
C GLU A 105 15.72 11.94 -4.82
N LYS A 106 16.56 12.48 -5.69
CA LYS A 106 16.23 12.83 -7.07
C LYS A 106 17.11 12.05 -8.02
N ALA A 107 16.52 11.46 -9.05
CA ALA A 107 17.27 10.82 -10.12
C ALA A 107 18.11 11.86 -10.88
N ALA A 108 19.38 11.56 -11.15
CA ALA A 108 20.23 12.43 -11.95
C ALA A 108 19.81 12.47 -13.43
N LEU A 109 19.25 11.36 -13.92
CA LEU A 109 18.71 11.16 -15.25
C LEU A 109 17.54 10.17 -15.16
N VAL A 110 16.64 10.18 -16.14
CA VAL A 110 15.57 9.18 -16.25
C VAL A 110 16.23 7.86 -16.63
N PRO A 111 16.15 6.80 -15.79
CA PRO A 111 16.67 5.49 -16.13
C PRO A 111 16.03 4.95 -17.41
N GLU A 112 16.70 4.00 -18.06
CA GLU A 112 16.08 3.29 -19.17
C GLU A 112 14.93 2.44 -18.62
N GLY A 113 13.74 2.64 -19.20
CA GLY A 113 12.54 1.92 -18.76
C GLY A 113 12.59 0.44 -19.16
N ILE A 114 11.76 -0.35 -18.50
CA ILE A 114 11.59 -1.77 -18.80
C ILE A 114 10.73 -1.92 -20.05
N LEU A 115 11.23 -2.68 -21.04
CA LEU A 115 10.43 -3.05 -22.21
C LEU A 115 9.72 -4.38 -21.94
N CYS A 116 8.48 -4.29 -21.45
CA CYS A 116 7.70 -5.46 -21.10
C CYS A 116 7.31 -6.33 -22.30
N ARG A 117 7.46 -7.64 -22.13
CA ARG A 117 6.97 -8.68 -23.03
C ARG A 117 5.99 -9.57 -22.30
N VAL A 118 5.15 -10.27 -23.06
CA VAL A 118 4.29 -11.33 -22.53
C VAL A 118 5.17 -12.48 -22.03
N PRO A 119 5.05 -12.91 -20.76
CA PRO A 119 5.76 -14.10 -20.29
C PRO A 119 5.34 -15.34 -21.09
N ARG A 120 6.30 -16.20 -21.43
CA ARG A 120 6.01 -17.39 -22.23
C ARG A 120 5.26 -18.47 -21.45
N GLU A 121 5.63 -18.65 -20.19
CA GLU A 121 5.14 -19.73 -19.34
C GLU A 121 5.06 -19.19 -17.90
N LEU A 122 3.87 -18.79 -17.46
CA LEU A 122 3.56 -18.47 -16.06
C LEU A 122 2.10 -18.81 -15.79
N ASN A 123 1.86 -19.80 -14.93
CA ASN A 123 0.55 -20.06 -14.37
C ASN A 123 0.57 -19.58 -12.92
N LEU A 124 -0.19 -18.53 -12.63
CA LEU A 124 -0.25 -17.95 -11.29
C LEU A 124 -1.59 -18.25 -10.63
N THR A 125 -1.54 -18.69 -9.38
CA THR A 125 -2.68 -18.69 -8.47
C THR A 125 -2.35 -17.83 -7.26
N VAL A 126 -3.17 -16.82 -6.99
CA VAL A 126 -3.09 -16.01 -5.78
C VAL A 126 -4.14 -16.52 -4.80
N VAL A 127 -3.71 -16.85 -3.59
CA VAL A 127 -4.57 -17.39 -2.53
C VAL A 127 -4.66 -16.35 -1.43
N GLN A 128 -5.86 -15.83 -1.20
CA GLN A 128 -6.12 -14.75 -0.25
C GLN A 128 -7.05 -15.23 0.87
N PRO A 129 -6.87 -14.80 2.13
CA PRO A 129 -7.85 -15.04 3.19
C PRO A 129 -9.23 -14.53 2.76
N LEU A 130 -10.27 -15.36 2.88
CA LEU A 130 -11.62 -14.98 2.42
C LEU A 130 -12.15 -13.75 3.18
N LEU A 131 -11.85 -13.64 4.48
CA LEU A 131 -12.21 -12.47 5.29
C LEU A 131 -11.70 -11.16 4.68
N ASP A 132 -10.47 -11.17 4.15
CA ASP A 132 -9.83 -10.00 3.54
C ASP A 132 -10.56 -9.55 2.27
N VAL A 133 -10.95 -10.53 1.45
CA VAL A 133 -11.77 -10.32 0.26
C VAL A 133 -13.15 -9.79 0.62
N GLU A 134 -13.78 -10.34 1.67
CA GLU A 134 -15.10 -9.90 2.15
C GLU A 134 -15.07 -8.50 2.80
N GLU A 135 -13.92 -8.08 3.34
CA GLU A 135 -13.71 -6.74 3.89
C GLU A 135 -13.52 -5.68 2.79
N GLY A 136 -13.24 -6.09 1.55
CA GLY A 136 -13.15 -5.19 0.40
C GLY A 136 -11.78 -5.18 -0.27
N ASN A 137 -10.81 -5.97 0.19
CA ASN A 137 -9.43 -5.96 -0.30
C ASN A 137 -9.18 -6.97 -1.45
N ALA A 138 -10.20 -7.30 -2.23
CA ALA A 138 -10.09 -8.37 -3.23
C ALA A 138 -9.00 -8.10 -4.29
N LEU A 139 -8.35 -9.15 -4.80
CA LEU A 139 -7.48 -9.03 -5.97
C LEU A 139 -8.31 -8.68 -7.22
N GLU A 140 -8.01 -7.55 -7.85
CA GLU A 140 -8.73 -7.04 -9.02
C GLU A 140 -8.01 -7.33 -10.33
N ALA A 141 -6.68 -7.21 -10.34
CA ALA A 141 -5.89 -7.28 -11.55
C ALA A 141 -4.47 -7.81 -11.30
N VAL A 142 -3.89 -8.35 -12.36
CA VAL A 142 -2.51 -8.82 -12.40
C VAL A 142 -1.81 -8.24 -13.63
N TYR A 143 -0.66 -7.63 -13.41
CA TYR A 143 0.24 -7.13 -14.43
C TYR A 143 1.43 -8.05 -14.53
N LEU A 144 1.73 -8.47 -15.76
CA LEU A 144 2.82 -9.40 -16.06
C LEU A 144 3.81 -8.74 -17.02
N CYS A 145 5.08 -8.69 -16.64
CA CYS A 145 6.15 -8.12 -17.46
C CYS A 145 7.35 -9.06 -17.51
N SER A 146 7.60 -9.67 -18.67
CA SER A 146 8.85 -10.37 -18.95
C SER A 146 9.88 -9.43 -19.55
N PHE A 147 11.10 -9.42 -19.00
CA PHE A 147 12.24 -8.64 -19.49
C PHE A 147 13.58 -9.33 -19.18
N GLU A 148 14.66 -8.86 -19.80
CA GLU A 148 16.01 -9.36 -19.56
C GLU A 148 16.68 -8.58 -18.42
N HIS A 149 17.21 -9.27 -17.42
CA HIS A 149 18.00 -8.69 -16.34
C HIS A 149 19.12 -9.64 -15.92
N GLY A 150 20.33 -9.11 -15.71
CA GLY A 150 21.45 -9.93 -15.26
C GLY A 150 21.85 -11.08 -16.21
N GLY A 151 21.46 -11.03 -17.50
CA GLY A 151 21.77 -12.06 -18.49
C GLY A 151 20.76 -13.20 -18.58
N GLY A 152 19.60 -13.09 -17.94
CA GLY A 152 18.48 -14.01 -18.08
C GLY A 152 17.12 -13.32 -18.08
N GLU A 153 16.08 -14.08 -18.42
CA GLU A 153 14.69 -13.63 -18.34
C GLU A 153 14.24 -13.50 -16.89
N VAL A 154 13.52 -12.43 -16.58
CA VAL A 154 12.81 -12.21 -15.32
C VAL A 154 11.36 -11.91 -15.65
N VAL A 155 10.44 -12.49 -14.87
CA VAL A 155 9.03 -12.14 -14.93
C VAL A 155 8.67 -11.35 -13.68
N GLU A 156 8.37 -10.08 -13.84
CA GLU A 156 7.74 -9.27 -12.81
C GLU A 156 6.24 -9.51 -12.80
N VAL A 157 5.71 -9.72 -11.60
CA VAL A 157 4.29 -9.94 -11.33
C VAL A 157 3.86 -8.84 -10.37
N THR A 158 2.96 -7.97 -10.83
CA THR A 158 2.36 -6.92 -10.02
C THR A 158 0.88 -7.23 -9.80
N LEU A 159 0.45 -7.29 -8.54
CA LEU A 159 -0.89 -7.58 -8.08
C LEU A 159 -1.57 -6.28 -7.67
N ILE A 160 -2.84 -6.10 -8.06
CA ILE A 160 -3.67 -4.96 -7.64
C ILE A 160 -4.81 -5.45 -6.75
N PHE A 161 -4.79 -5.04 -5.49
CA PHE A 161 -5.86 -5.26 -4.54
C PHE A 161 -6.73 -3.99 -4.45
N SER A 162 -8.03 -4.15 -4.28
CA SER A 162 -9.00 -3.05 -4.23
C SER A 162 -8.68 -2.00 -3.15
N ASP A 163 -8.13 -2.42 -2.01
CA ASP A 163 -7.69 -1.54 -0.92
C ASP A 163 -6.62 -2.24 -0.05
N GLU A 164 -6.21 -1.64 1.08
CA GLU A 164 -5.41 -2.23 2.18
C GLU A 164 -6.02 -1.83 3.53
N ASP A 165 -7.23 -2.31 3.81
CA ASP A 165 -7.91 -1.95 5.04
C ASP A 165 -7.16 -2.49 6.25
N ARG A 166 -6.87 -1.61 7.22
CA ARG A 166 -6.36 -2.04 8.52
C ARG A 166 -7.55 -2.39 9.40
N PRO A 167 -7.82 -3.67 9.71
CA PRO A 167 -9.10 -4.03 10.32
C PRO A 167 -9.36 -3.29 11.65
N PRO A 168 -10.57 -2.75 11.86
CA PRO A 168 -11.75 -2.89 11.01
C PRO A 168 -11.85 -1.83 9.91
N ALA A 169 -12.28 -2.25 8.72
CA ALA A 169 -12.67 -1.41 7.61
C ALA A 169 -13.61 -0.25 8.01
N ASN A 170 -13.49 0.88 7.33
CA ASN A 170 -14.25 2.12 7.56
C ASN A 170 -14.09 2.69 8.98
N SER A 171 -12.97 2.39 9.65
CA SER A 171 -12.58 3.12 10.86
C SER A 171 -12.06 4.52 10.49
N ALA A 172 -11.96 5.42 11.47
CA ALA A 172 -11.34 6.71 11.20
C ALA A 172 -9.85 6.57 10.82
N ASP A 173 -9.14 5.58 11.38
CA ASP A 173 -7.73 5.29 11.05
C ASP A 173 -7.58 4.88 9.58
N ASP A 174 -8.50 4.03 9.13
CA ASP A 174 -8.63 3.52 7.77
C ASP A 174 -8.87 4.65 6.76
N LEU A 175 -9.93 5.44 6.96
CA LEU A 175 -10.25 6.56 6.07
C LEU A 175 -9.17 7.65 6.07
N TRP A 176 -8.45 7.86 7.19
CA TRP A 176 -7.29 8.74 7.18
C TRP A 176 -6.17 8.17 6.31
N TYR A 177 -5.93 6.86 6.38
CA TYR A 177 -4.97 6.20 5.52
C TYR A 177 -5.35 6.33 4.05
N ASP A 178 -6.59 6.09 3.66
CA ASP A 178 -7.05 6.17 2.27
C ASP A 178 -6.90 7.59 1.70
N VAL A 179 -7.28 8.62 2.47
CA VAL A 179 -7.07 10.01 2.05
C VAL A 179 -5.58 10.31 1.91
N TRP A 180 -4.74 9.76 2.79
CA TRP A 180 -3.29 9.88 2.64
C TRP A 180 -2.79 9.18 1.37
N ARG A 181 -3.31 7.99 1.03
CA ARG A 181 -2.97 7.27 -0.20
C ARG A 181 -3.40 8.04 -1.45
N LEU A 182 -4.61 8.61 -1.47
CA LEU A 182 -5.06 9.48 -2.55
C LEU A 182 -4.14 10.69 -2.75
N VAL A 183 -3.61 11.25 -1.66
CA VAL A 183 -2.62 12.35 -1.77
C VAL A 183 -1.25 11.85 -2.24
N ALA A 184 -0.68 10.86 -1.56
CA ALA A 184 0.72 10.46 -1.69
C ALA A 184 0.94 9.50 -2.87
N TRP A 185 -0.03 8.65 -3.17
CA TRP A 185 0.00 7.63 -4.21
C TRP A 185 -0.98 7.88 -5.34
N GLY A 186 -1.96 8.78 -5.17
CA GLY A 186 -2.93 9.11 -6.23
C GLY A 186 -4.02 8.07 -6.45
N ARG A 187 -4.12 7.09 -5.54
CA ARG A 187 -4.99 5.91 -5.63
C ARG A 187 -5.26 5.35 -4.23
N VAL A 188 -6.28 4.51 -4.08
CA VAL A 188 -6.56 3.78 -2.82
C VAL A 188 -6.13 2.31 -2.90
N GLU A 189 -6.14 1.75 -4.10
CA GLU A 189 -5.79 0.36 -4.40
C GLU A 189 -4.41 0.04 -3.85
N ASP A 190 -4.23 -1.18 -3.34
CA ASP A 190 -2.92 -1.69 -2.99
C ASP A 190 -2.26 -2.39 -4.16
N VAL A 191 -0.97 -2.13 -4.31
CA VAL A 191 -0.22 -2.57 -5.48
C VAL A 191 1.01 -3.25 -4.93
N GLU A 192 1.19 -4.53 -5.25
CA GLU A 192 2.28 -5.35 -4.71
C GLU A 192 3.02 -6.08 -5.81
N THR A 193 4.34 -6.19 -5.68
CA THR A 193 5.19 -6.69 -6.78
C THR A 193 6.18 -7.74 -6.30
N PHE A 194 6.29 -8.83 -7.05
CA PHE A 194 7.35 -9.82 -6.88
C PHE A 194 7.91 -10.26 -8.23
N TYR A 195 9.03 -10.98 -8.19
CA TYR A 195 9.74 -11.44 -9.38
C TYR A 195 9.88 -12.95 -9.39
N ALA A 196 9.47 -13.58 -10.48
CA ALA A 196 9.79 -14.96 -10.79
C ALA A 196 11.03 -14.99 -11.71
N VAL A 197 12.13 -15.55 -11.20
CA VAL A 197 13.41 -15.62 -11.89
C VAL A 197 13.73 -17.10 -12.18
N PRO A 198 13.57 -17.58 -13.42
CA PRO A 198 14.00 -18.91 -13.83
C PRO A 198 15.47 -19.15 -13.49
N SER A 199 15.76 -20.29 -12.87
CA SER A 199 17.11 -20.70 -12.46
C SER A 199 17.29 -22.20 -12.68
N ASP A 200 17.98 -22.58 -13.74
CA ASP A 200 18.20 -23.96 -14.20
C ASP A 200 16.88 -24.76 -14.36
N SER A 201 16.46 -25.46 -13.32
CA SER A 201 15.26 -26.32 -13.25
C SER A 201 14.27 -25.89 -12.17
N ARG A 202 14.46 -24.69 -11.61
CA ARG A 202 13.69 -24.09 -10.52
C ARG A 202 13.32 -22.67 -10.89
N VAL A 203 12.45 -22.06 -10.08
CA VAL A 203 12.15 -20.64 -10.16
C VAL A 203 12.43 -20.00 -8.81
N LEU A 204 13.25 -18.96 -8.79
CA LEU A 204 13.46 -18.14 -7.62
C LEU A 204 12.36 -17.08 -7.58
N VAL A 205 11.52 -17.13 -6.56
CA VAL A 205 10.49 -16.13 -6.29
C VAL A 205 11.07 -15.11 -5.32
N ARG A 206 11.29 -13.90 -5.80
CA ARG A 206 11.93 -12.81 -5.06
C ARG A 206 10.91 -11.74 -4.74
N TYR A 207 10.75 -11.46 -3.46
CA TYR A 207 9.86 -10.41 -2.97
C TYR A 207 10.61 -9.10 -2.75
N SER A 208 11.48 -8.76 -3.70
CA SER A 208 12.37 -7.60 -3.60
C SER A 208 11.63 -6.30 -3.84
N GLY A 209 12.08 -5.22 -3.19
CA GLY A 209 11.58 -3.88 -3.46
C GLY A 209 12.01 -3.35 -4.85
N LEU A 210 11.52 -2.17 -5.19
CA LEU A 210 11.92 -1.43 -6.40
C LEU A 210 11.89 0.07 -6.15
N VAL A 211 12.34 0.86 -7.12
CA VAL A 211 12.26 2.33 -7.05
C VAL A 211 11.48 2.86 -8.24
N LEU A 212 10.43 3.62 -7.98
CA LEU A 212 9.70 4.36 -9.01
C LEU A 212 10.30 5.77 -9.17
N VAL A 213 10.33 6.27 -10.41
CA VAL A 213 10.80 7.62 -10.74
C VAL A 213 9.59 8.49 -11.07
N MET A 214 9.33 9.48 -10.21
CA MET A 214 8.22 10.44 -10.38
C MET A 214 8.39 11.28 -11.65
N GLY A 215 7.32 11.44 -12.41
CA GLY A 215 7.23 12.43 -13.48
C GLY A 215 7.29 13.86 -12.94
N GLY A 216 7.96 14.76 -13.67
CA GLY A 216 8.08 16.17 -13.32
C GLY A 216 9.17 16.48 -12.27
N THR A 217 9.18 15.79 -11.12
CA THR A 217 10.16 16.05 -10.05
C THR A 217 11.41 15.17 -10.13
N LEU A 218 11.33 14.02 -10.84
CA LEU A 218 12.33 12.96 -10.83
C LEU A 218 12.63 12.42 -9.41
N GLY A 219 11.68 12.57 -8.48
CA GLY A 219 11.78 11.99 -7.14
C GLY A 219 11.88 10.47 -7.21
N LEU A 220 12.84 9.91 -6.47
CA LEU A 220 12.99 8.46 -6.28
C LEU A 220 12.08 8.01 -5.14
N ARG A 221 11.11 7.16 -5.48
CA ARG A 221 10.18 6.57 -4.52
C ARG A 221 10.52 5.10 -4.32
N GLU A 222 11.01 4.77 -3.14
CA GLU A 222 11.24 3.38 -2.76
C GLU A 222 9.90 2.67 -2.52
N VAL A 223 9.74 1.50 -3.14
CA VAL A 223 8.67 0.54 -2.90
C VAL A 223 9.29 -0.61 -2.10
N ALA A 224 8.68 -0.92 -0.96
CA ALA A 224 9.23 -1.89 -0.03
C ALA A 224 9.18 -3.32 -0.60
N PRO A 225 10.06 -4.22 -0.13
CA PRO A 225 9.93 -5.66 -0.33
C PRO A 225 8.62 -6.20 0.28
N ILE A 226 8.05 -7.25 -0.30
CA ILE A 226 6.68 -7.69 0.04
C ILE A 226 6.61 -9.09 0.65
N GLY A 227 7.74 -9.67 1.05
CA GLY A 227 7.78 -11.01 1.65
C GLY A 227 7.15 -11.03 3.05
N SER A 228 6.32 -12.03 3.32
CA SER A 228 5.62 -12.17 4.61
C SER A 228 6.55 -12.58 5.76
N GLY A 229 7.67 -13.24 5.45
CA GLY A 229 8.61 -13.70 6.47
C GLY A 229 8.00 -14.69 7.47
N ALA A 230 7.03 -15.48 7.03
CA ALA A 230 6.24 -16.40 7.85
C ALA A 230 5.26 -15.75 8.85
N ARG A 231 4.95 -14.45 8.68
CA ARG A 231 3.90 -13.77 9.47
C ARG A 231 2.50 -14.19 9.00
N ALA A 232 1.56 -14.20 9.93
CA ALA A 232 0.17 -14.58 9.71
C ALA A 232 -0.75 -13.33 9.59
N TYR A 233 -2.04 -13.55 9.28
CA TYR A 233 -2.95 -12.49 8.82
C TYR A 233 -3.11 -11.35 9.82
N GLY A 234 -3.06 -11.65 11.13
CA GLY A 234 -3.14 -10.64 12.19
C GLY A 234 -1.87 -9.80 12.41
N GLU A 235 -0.84 -9.96 11.59
CA GLU A 235 0.44 -9.26 11.67
C GLU A 235 0.69 -8.43 10.41
N SER A 236 1.62 -7.46 10.46
CA SER A 236 2.09 -6.72 9.27
C SER A 236 3.46 -7.22 8.81
N ALA A 237 3.70 -7.34 7.51
CA ALA A 237 5.02 -7.71 6.97
C ALA A 237 5.36 -7.01 5.66
N HIS A 238 6.67 -6.87 5.40
CA HIS A 238 7.28 -6.31 4.19
C HIS A 238 8.78 -6.61 4.27
N LEU A 239 9.18 -7.86 3.97
CA LEU A 239 10.56 -8.33 4.14
C LEU A 239 11.19 -8.74 2.81
N GLU A 240 12.48 -8.46 2.67
CA GLU A 240 13.30 -8.98 1.57
C GLU A 240 13.48 -10.50 1.76
N VAL A 241 12.80 -11.28 0.91
CA VAL A 241 12.77 -12.75 1.00
C VAL A 241 12.90 -13.35 -0.40
N VAL A 242 13.60 -14.49 -0.47
CA VAL A 242 13.70 -15.33 -1.67
C VAL A 242 13.19 -16.72 -1.33
N GLU A 243 12.28 -17.22 -2.14
CA GLU A 243 11.74 -18.57 -2.04
C GLU A 243 11.94 -19.31 -3.36
N VAL A 244 11.78 -20.63 -3.33
CA VAL A 244 12.06 -21.50 -4.49
C VAL A 244 10.79 -22.25 -4.86
N ALA A 245 10.30 -22.03 -6.07
CA ALA A 245 9.26 -22.83 -6.70
C ALA A 245 9.88 -23.93 -7.59
N GLU A 246 9.14 -25.02 -7.77
CA GLU A 246 9.55 -26.15 -8.62
C GLU A 246 9.44 -25.82 -10.12
N SER A 247 8.49 -24.97 -10.50
CA SER A 247 8.23 -24.55 -11.89
C SER A 247 7.62 -23.14 -11.93
N MET A 248 7.26 -22.68 -13.14
CA MET A 248 6.47 -21.46 -13.37
C MET A 248 4.97 -21.66 -13.07
N ASP A 249 4.56 -22.79 -12.51
CA ASP A 249 3.25 -22.97 -11.89
C ASP A 249 3.33 -22.51 -10.43
N ILE A 250 3.09 -21.23 -10.21
CA ILE A 250 3.32 -20.56 -8.93
C ILE A 250 2.00 -20.37 -8.21
N THR A 251 1.92 -20.86 -6.98
CA THR A 251 0.87 -20.49 -6.02
C THR A 251 1.48 -19.60 -4.96
N VAL A 252 0.95 -18.38 -4.83
CA VAL A 252 1.38 -17.40 -3.83
C VAL A 252 0.24 -17.14 -2.85
N TYR A 253 0.57 -17.08 -1.56
CA TYR A 253 -0.36 -16.83 -0.47
C TYR A 253 -0.20 -15.40 0.03
N VAL A 254 -1.29 -14.66 0.02
CA VAL A 254 -1.45 -13.42 0.79
C VAL A 254 -1.54 -13.83 2.26
N ASN A 255 -0.57 -13.40 3.06
CA ASN A 255 -0.41 -13.91 4.41
C ASN A 255 -0.71 -12.89 5.50
N THR A 256 -0.61 -11.59 5.23
CA THR A 256 -0.87 -10.50 6.17
C THR A 256 -2.00 -9.61 5.65
N TRP A 257 -2.64 -8.84 6.54
CA TRP A 257 -3.66 -7.85 6.15
C TRP A 257 -3.10 -6.75 5.24
N ASN A 258 -1.80 -6.48 5.32
CA ASN A 258 -1.08 -5.56 4.45
C ASN A 258 -0.42 -6.29 3.25
N HIS A 259 -1.11 -7.26 2.69
CA HIS A 259 -0.79 -8.02 1.47
C HIS A 259 0.60 -8.65 1.30
N ALA A 260 1.35 -8.89 2.37
CA ALA A 260 2.65 -9.55 2.26
C ALA A 260 2.51 -11.02 1.82
N LEU A 261 3.40 -11.44 0.93
CA LEU A 261 3.29 -12.70 0.19
C LEU A 261 4.30 -13.77 0.63
N SER A 262 3.95 -15.03 0.43
CA SER A 262 4.88 -16.17 0.46
C SER A 262 4.31 -17.33 -0.36
N LEU A 263 5.16 -18.24 -0.84
CA LEU A 263 4.79 -19.54 -1.40
C LEU A 263 4.25 -20.50 -0.32
N ARG A 264 4.39 -20.14 0.96
CA ARG A 264 3.87 -20.90 2.10
C ARG A 264 2.61 -20.25 2.66
N ASP A 265 1.58 -21.08 2.87
CA ASP A 265 0.43 -20.71 3.67
C ASP A 265 0.81 -20.59 5.16
N CYS A 266 0.81 -19.36 5.68
CA CYS A 266 1.03 -19.07 7.10
C CYS A 266 -0.29 -19.02 7.89
N ASN A 267 -1.42 -19.28 7.22
CA ASN A 267 -2.77 -19.19 7.73
C ASN A 267 -3.60 -20.44 7.37
N PRO A 268 -3.15 -21.68 7.67
CA PRO A 268 -3.77 -22.93 7.20
C PRO A 268 -5.17 -23.21 7.77
N GLY A 269 -5.57 -22.52 8.83
CA GLY A 269 -6.90 -22.62 9.44
C GLY A 269 -7.87 -21.55 8.97
N VAL A 270 -7.47 -20.68 8.04
CA VAL A 270 -8.30 -19.57 7.54
C VAL A 270 -8.85 -19.94 6.17
N GLU A 271 -10.15 -19.72 5.97
CA GLU A 271 -10.81 -19.93 4.68
C GLU A 271 -10.19 -19.02 3.60
N LYS A 272 -10.16 -19.50 2.34
CA LYS A 272 -9.42 -18.84 1.26
C LYS A 272 -10.31 -18.58 0.05
N ALA A 273 -10.10 -17.44 -0.58
CA ALA A 273 -10.43 -17.21 -1.98
C ALA A 273 -9.21 -17.56 -2.85
N LEU A 274 -9.47 -18.08 -4.06
CA LEU A 274 -8.45 -18.38 -5.04
C LEU A 274 -8.70 -17.50 -6.26
N PHE A 275 -7.64 -16.91 -6.78
CA PHE A 275 -7.67 -16.08 -7.98
C PHE A 275 -6.68 -16.65 -8.98
N THR A 276 -7.20 -17.15 -10.10
CA THR A 276 -6.38 -17.59 -11.23
C THR A 276 -6.34 -16.52 -12.32
N LEU A 277 -5.34 -16.58 -13.20
CA LEU A 277 -5.20 -15.62 -14.32
C LEU A 277 -6.41 -15.59 -15.28
N ASP A 278 -7.24 -16.64 -15.30
CA ASP A 278 -8.46 -16.69 -16.11
C ASP A 278 -9.66 -15.97 -15.45
N GLU A 279 -9.58 -15.71 -14.14
CA GLU A 279 -10.67 -15.15 -13.33
C GLU A 279 -10.47 -13.66 -13.03
N VAL A 280 -9.24 -13.17 -13.11
CA VAL A 280 -8.87 -11.77 -12.83
C VAL A 280 -8.48 -11.01 -14.09
N ARG A 281 -8.53 -9.67 -14.02
CA ARG A 281 -8.10 -8.84 -15.14
C ARG A 281 -6.58 -8.94 -15.31
N VAL A 282 -6.10 -9.48 -16.43
CA VAL A 282 -4.67 -9.57 -16.72
C VAL A 282 -4.25 -8.52 -17.75
N ALA A 283 -3.12 -7.85 -17.49
CA ALA A 283 -2.49 -6.90 -18.40
C ALA A 283 -1.00 -7.21 -18.56
N VAL A 284 -0.43 -6.79 -19.69
CA VAL A 284 1.01 -6.82 -19.93
C VAL A 284 1.56 -5.45 -19.57
N GLY A 285 2.46 -5.39 -18.61
CA GLY A 285 3.03 -4.13 -18.11
C GLY A 285 3.75 -4.35 -16.80
N SER A 286 4.63 -3.42 -16.45
CA SER A 286 5.37 -3.44 -15.19
C SER A 286 4.59 -2.76 -14.06
N ARG A 287 5.20 -2.68 -12.88
CA ARG A 287 4.71 -1.94 -11.73
C ARG A 287 4.47 -0.48 -12.11
N MET A 288 5.39 0.15 -12.82
CA MET A 288 5.21 1.53 -13.29
C MET A 288 3.94 1.68 -14.16
N ASP A 289 3.67 0.72 -15.05
CA ASP A 289 2.47 0.76 -15.90
C ASP A 289 1.20 0.63 -15.06
N ALA A 290 1.20 -0.26 -14.06
CA ALA A 290 0.10 -0.41 -13.11
C ALA A 290 -0.13 0.89 -12.31
N GLU A 291 0.93 1.49 -11.77
CA GLU A 291 0.85 2.75 -11.05
C GLU A 291 0.26 3.86 -11.93
N ASN A 292 0.74 4.01 -13.17
CA ASN A 292 0.22 5.01 -14.11
C ASN A 292 -1.24 4.76 -14.56
N GLN A 293 -1.74 3.52 -14.43
CA GLN A 293 -3.12 3.20 -14.76
C GLN A 293 -4.08 3.49 -13.59
N TYR A 294 -3.66 3.22 -12.37
CA TYR A 294 -4.51 3.34 -11.17
C TYR A 294 -4.34 4.67 -10.45
N SER A 295 -3.22 5.37 -10.65
CA SER A 295 -2.90 6.63 -9.99
C SER A 295 -3.19 7.85 -10.87
N ASP A 296 -3.58 8.96 -10.24
CA ASP A 296 -3.54 10.29 -10.87
C ASP A 296 -2.12 10.91 -10.92
N LEU A 297 -1.13 10.25 -10.32
CA LEU A 297 0.28 10.61 -10.38
C LEU A 297 0.96 9.92 -11.57
N ALA A 298 1.91 10.62 -12.18
CA ALA A 298 2.69 10.08 -13.29
C ALA A 298 4.06 9.59 -12.83
N TYR A 299 4.46 8.42 -13.31
CA TYR A 299 5.78 7.82 -13.17
C TYR A 299 6.40 7.62 -14.56
N VAL A 300 7.70 7.86 -14.67
CA VAL A 300 8.42 7.89 -15.96
C VAL A 300 9.46 6.77 -16.13
N SER A 301 9.82 6.10 -15.04
CA SER A 301 10.66 4.91 -15.05
C SER A 301 10.48 4.14 -13.75
N GLU A 302 10.93 2.90 -13.73
CA GLU A 302 11.25 2.16 -12.51
C GLU A 302 12.68 1.64 -12.53
N ILE A 303 13.19 1.25 -11.37
CA ILE A 303 14.49 0.65 -11.16
C ILE A 303 14.28 -0.60 -10.31
N VAL A 304 14.56 -1.75 -10.91
CA VAL A 304 14.44 -3.06 -10.24
C VAL A 304 15.67 -3.29 -9.37
N LEU A 305 15.45 -3.65 -8.10
CA LEU A 305 16.54 -3.89 -7.13
C LEU A 305 16.93 -5.37 -7.03
N LEU A 306 16.90 -6.07 -8.17
CA LEU A 306 17.33 -7.48 -8.24
C LEU A 306 18.86 -7.57 -8.36
N PRO A 307 19.50 -8.51 -7.65
CA PRO A 307 20.93 -8.76 -7.83
C PRO A 307 21.23 -9.17 -9.28
N PRO A 308 22.41 -8.81 -9.83
CA PRO A 308 22.84 -9.35 -11.12
C PRO A 308 22.94 -10.88 -11.03
N GLY A 309 22.52 -11.54 -12.10
CA GLY A 309 22.55 -13.00 -12.27
C GLY A 309 23.95 -13.60 -12.25
#